data_AF-A0A2T4LJZ8-F1
#
_entry.id   AF-A0A2T4LJZ8-F1
#
_cell.length_a   1.000
_cell.length_b   1.000
_cell.length_c   1.000
_cell.angle_alpha   90.00
_cell.angle_beta   90.00
_cell.angle_gamma   90.00
#
_symmetry.space_group_name_H-M   'P 1'
#
loop_
_entity.id
_entity.type
_entity.pdbx_description
1 polymer ?
#
loop_
_entity_poly.entity_id
_entity_poly.type
_entity_poly.pdbx_seq_one_letter_code
_entity_poly.pdbx_strand_id
1 'polypeptide(L)'
;MLHKALKTWFGFDHFNEGQEEIITSVLKNQPTLGILPTGSGKSLCYQLPTYIKRQPTLIVSPLISLMDDQVSQMKAQGESSVSCVHSGMDAE
;
A
#
# COMPACT_ATOMS: atom_id res chain seq x y z
N MET A 1 10.80 -11.24 -10.59
CA MET A 1 10.94 -9.81 -10.17
C MET A 1 10.08 -9.50 -8.97
N LEU A 2 8.77 -9.76 -9.03
CA LEU A 2 7.81 -9.52 -7.94
C LEU A 2 8.18 -10.17 -6.60
N HIS A 3 8.44 -11.47 -6.58
CA HIS A 3 8.86 -12.20 -5.37
C HIS A 3 10.16 -11.64 -4.75
N LYS A 4 11.12 -11.20 -5.58
CA LYS A 4 12.34 -10.54 -5.08
C LYS A 4 12.00 -9.20 -4.42
N ALA A 5 11.15 -8.39 -5.06
CA ALA A 5 10.72 -7.12 -4.49
C ALA A 5 9.93 -7.33 -3.18
N LEU A 6 9.06 -8.33 -3.13
CA LEU A 6 8.34 -8.74 -1.93
C LEU A 6 9.31 -9.04 -0.77
N LYS A 7 10.33 -9.87 -1.04
CA LYS A 7 11.35 -10.21 -0.03
C LYS A 7 12.17 -8.98 0.38
N THR A 8 12.57 -8.14 -0.56
CA THR A 8 13.40 -6.96 -0.30
C THR A 8 12.67 -5.91 0.53
N TRP A 9 11.40 -5.63 0.23
CA TRP A 9 10.66 -4.56 0.88
C TRP A 9 9.89 -5.00 2.13
N PHE A 10 9.41 -6.25 2.16
CA PHE A 10 8.53 -6.74 3.23
C PHE A 10 9.04 -8.00 3.94
N GLY A 11 10.12 -8.63 3.46
CA GLY A 11 10.68 -9.83 4.09
C GLY A 11 9.90 -11.13 3.85
N PHE A 12 8.77 -11.08 3.14
CA PHE A 12 7.94 -12.25 2.84
C PHE A 12 8.50 -13.08 1.69
N ASP A 13 8.32 -14.40 1.78
CA ASP A 13 8.77 -15.35 0.75
C ASP A 13 7.67 -15.66 -0.28
N HIS A 14 6.40 -15.53 0.11
CA HIS A 14 5.24 -15.86 -0.72
C HIS A 14 4.14 -14.81 -0.61
N PHE A 15 3.38 -14.65 -1.68
CA PHE A 15 2.12 -13.90 -1.67
C PHE A 15 1.00 -14.75 -1.07
N ASN A 16 0.05 -14.08 -0.41
CA ASN A 16 -1.26 -14.69 -0.15
C ASN A 16 -2.05 -14.81 -1.46
N GLU A 17 -3.05 -15.69 -1.46
CA GLU A 17 -3.96 -15.89 -2.59
C GLU A 17 -4.55 -14.57 -3.10
N GLY A 18 -4.56 -14.39 -4.43
CA GLY A 18 -5.09 -13.19 -5.09
C GLY A 18 -4.15 -11.98 -5.14
N GLN A 19 -3.15 -11.89 -4.25
CA GLN A 19 -2.29 -10.70 -4.17
C GLN A 19 -1.43 -10.55 -5.43
N GLU A 20 -0.80 -11.63 -5.89
CA GLU A 20 0.10 -11.58 -7.04
C GLU A 20 -0.64 -11.18 -8.33
N GLU A 21 -1.85 -11.69 -8.56
CA GLU A 21 -2.65 -11.29 -9.72
C GLU A 21 -3.02 -9.80 -9.68
N ILE A 22 -3.48 -9.31 -8.52
CA ILE A 22 -3.86 -7.91 -8.34
C ILE A 22 -2.65 -6.99 -8.57
N ILE A 23 -1.52 -7.28 -7.92
CA ILE A 23 -0.29 -6.49 -8.05
C ILE A 23 0.20 -6.48 -9.49
N THR A 24 0.15 -7.63 -10.16
CA THR A 24 0.55 -7.75 -11.58
C THR A 24 -0.35 -6.90 -12.48
N SER A 25 -1.66 -6.90 -12.26
CA SER A 25 -2.62 -6.07 -13.01
C SER A 25 -2.35 -4.57 -12.82
N VAL A 26 -2.13 -4.14 -11.57
CA VAL A 26 -1.80 -2.74 -11.23
C VAL A 26 -0.47 -2.30 -11.84
N LEU A 27 0.55 -3.17 -11.83
CA LEU A 27 1.85 -2.88 -12.47
C LEU A 27 1.74 -2.71 -13.98
N LYS A 28 0.78 -3.39 -14.63
CA LYS A 28 0.44 -3.22 -16.05
C LYS A 28 -0.42 -1.99 -16.35
N ASN A 29 -0.66 -1.13 -15.35
CA ASN A 29 -1.53 0.05 -15.46
C ASN A 29 -2.98 -0.28 -15.86
N GLN A 30 -3.48 -1.45 -15.45
CA GLN A 30 -4.86 -1.84 -15.71
C GLN A 30 -5.76 -1.36 -14.57
N PRO A 31 -7.01 -0.95 -14.85
CA PRO A 31 -8.03 -0.79 -13.82
C PRO A 31 -8.29 -2.15 -13.15
N THR A 32 -8.19 -2.22 -11.84
CA THR A 32 -8.26 -3.48 -11.08
C THR A 32 -9.23 -3.35 -9.90
N LEU A 33 -10.17 -4.29 -9.80
CA LEU A 33 -11.00 -4.48 -8.60
C LEU A 33 -10.50 -5.72 -7.85
N GLY A 34 -9.83 -5.51 -6.71
CA GLY A 34 -9.37 -6.57 -5.84
C GLY A 34 -10.34 -6.84 -4.70
N ILE A 35 -10.92 -8.03 -4.63
CA ILE A 35 -11.79 -8.45 -3.52
C ILE A 35 -11.01 -9.42 -2.65
N LEU A 36 -10.72 -8.99 -1.42
CA LEU A 36 -9.81 -9.66 -0.51
C LEU A 36 -10.39 -9.59 0.92
N PRO A 37 -10.46 -10.70 1.68
CA PRO A 37 -11.01 -10.69 3.04
C PRO A 37 -10.18 -9.81 3.97
N THR A 38 -10.74 -9.38 5.10
CA THR A 38 -9.98 -8.64 6.13
C THR A 38 -8.83 -9.49 6.65
N GLY A 39 -7.68 -8.86 6.94
CA GLY A 39 -6.47 -9.56 7.39
C GLY A 39 -5.63 -10.21 6.28
N SER A 40 -6.13 -10.32 5.05
CA SER A 40 -5.38 -10.92 3.91
C SER A 40 -4.19 -10.10 3.39
N GLY A 41 -3.91 -8.93 3.96
CA GLY A 41 -2.82 -8.06 3.52
C GLY A 41 -3.13 -7.23 2.27
N LYS A 42 -4.37 -6.72 2.15
CA LYS A 42 -4.78 -5.81 1.06
C LYS A 42 -3.83 -4.64 0.82
N SER A 43 -3.19 -4.13 1.89
CA SER A 43 -2.27 -3.00 1.79
C SER A 43 -1.06 -3.29 0.91
N LEU A 44 -0.58 -4.54 0.91
CA LEU A 44 0.52 -4.98 0.05
C LEU A 44 0.19 -4.75 -1.43
N CYS A 45 -1.08 -4.91 -1.81
CA CYS A 45 -1.53 -4.79 -3.20
C CYS A 45 -1.38 -3.39 -3.79
N TYR A 46 -1.30 -2.34 -2.97
CA TYR A 46 -0.97 -0.98 -3.43
C TYR A 46 0.44 -0.55 -3.05
N GLN A 47 0.95 -0.93 -1.87
CA GLN A 47 2.28 -0.52 -1.40
C GLN A 47 3.42 -1.10 -2.25
N LEU A 48 3.39 -2.39 -2.57
CA LEU A 48 4.47 -3.01 -3.35
C LEU A 48 4.58 -2.40 -4.77
N PRO A 49 3.47 -2.16 -5.50
CA PRO A 49 3.51 -1.37 -6.73
C PRO A 49 4.12 0.02 -6.57
N THR A 50 3.81 0.75 -5.49
CA THR A 50 4.37 2.08 -5.20
C THR A 50 5.90 2.05 -5.19
N TYR A 51 6.48 1.10 -4.44
CA TYR A 51 7.94 0.95 -4.34
C TYR A 51 8.59 0.49 -5.65
N ILE A 52 7.93 -0.39 -6.40
CA ILE A 52 8.44 -0.85 -7.70
C ILE A 52 8.42 0.28 -8.75
N LYS A 53 7.33 1.05 -8.82
CA LYS A 53 7.19 2.15 -9.80
C LYS A 53 7.98 3.40 -9.43
N ARG A 54 8.37 3.57 -8.16
CA ARG A 54 9.03 4.77 -7.63
C ARG A 54 8.25 6.05 -7.96
N GLN A 55 6.93 5.97 -7.83
CA GLN A 55 5.99 7.06 -8.08
C GLN A 55 5.04 7.20 -6.90
N PRO A 56 4.61 8.42 -6.55
CA PRO A 56 3.64 8.62 -5.47
C PRO A 56 2.34 7.88 -5.78
N THR A 57 1.72 7.31 -4.75
CA THR A 57 0.44 6.61 -4.84
C THR A 57 -0.58 7.34 -3.98
N LEU A 58 -1.71 7.71 -4.57
CA LEU A 58 -2.84 8.29 -3.85
C LEU A 58 -3.71 7.16 -3.28
N ILE A 59 -3.92 7.17 -1.97
CA ILE A 59 -4.81 6.25 -1.27
C ILE A 59 -5.98 7.08 -0.74
N VAL A 60 -7.20 6.67 -1.10
CA VAL A 60 -8.42 7.29 -0.60
C VAL A 60 -8.98 6.42 0.52
N SER A 61 -8.99 6.97 1.73
CA SER A 61 -9.52 6.31 2.92
C SER A 61 -10.78 7.03 3.40
N PRO A 62 -11.83 6.29 3.84
CA PRO A 62 -13.10 6.89 4.23
C PRO A 62 -13.09 7.49 5.64
N LEU A 63 -12.11 7.15 6.47
CA LEU A 63 -12.06 7.53 7.89
C LEU A 63 -10.75 8.26 8.19
N ILE A 64 -10.84 9.43 8.83
CA ILE A 64 -9.68 10.21 9.27
C ILE A 64 -8.80 9.38 10.21
N SER A 65 -9.39 8.73 11.21
CA SER A 65 -8.64 7.88 12.14
C SER A 65 -7.83 6.78 11.43
N LEU A 66 -8.39 6.19 10.37
CA LEU A 66 -7.68 5.18 9.59
C LEU A 66 -6.49 5.79 8.81
N MET A 67 -6.63 7.03 8.34
CA MET A 67 -5.55 7.75 7.66
C MET A 67 -4.39 8.01 8.64
N ASP A 68 -4.70 8.53 9.82
CA ASP A 68 -3.72 8.84 10.87
C ASP A 68 -3.00 7.58 11.37
N ASP A 69 -3.74 6.51 11.62
CA ASP A 69 -3.20 5.23 12.05
C ASP A 69 -2.23 4.65 11.00
N GLN A 70 -2.62 4.67 9.72
CA GLN A 70 -1.78 4.17 8.63
C GLN A 70 -0.50 4.99 8.44
N VAL A 71 -0.60 6.32 8.43
CA VAL A 71 0.57 7.20 8.31
C VAL A 71 1.50 7.01 9.50
N SER A 72 0.97 6.97 10.72
CA SER A 72 1.76 6.81 11.94
C SER A 72 2.46 5.45 11.97
N GLN A 73 1.76 4.37 11.59
CA GLN A 73 2.35 3.04 11.51
C GLN A 73 3.47 2.96 10.46
N MET A 74 3.26 3.54 9.28
CA MET A 74 4.27 3.54 8.22
C MET A 74 5.50 4.37 8.62
N LYS A 75 5.32 5.53 9.25
CA LYS A 75 6.43 6.33 9.81
C LYS A 75 7.20 5.56 10.86
N ALA A 76 6.51 4.86 11.77
CA ALA A 76 7.13 4.01 12.77
C ALA A 76 7.92 2.82 12.16
N GLN A 77 7.53 2.36 10.97
CA GLN A 77 8.25 1.36 10.18
C GLN A 77 9.41 1.94 9.36
N GLY A 78 9.66 3.24 9.45
CA GLY A 78 10.77 3.93 8.79
C GLY A 78 10.43 4.55 7.43
N GLU A 79 9.17 4.54 7.00
CA GLU A 79 8.75 5.23 5.78
C GLU A 79 8.60 6.73 6.04
N SER A 80 9.55 7.52 5.57
CA SER A 80 9.56 8.99 5.75
C SER A 80 8.70 9.73 4.73
N SER A 81 8.35 9.09 3.61
CA SER A 81 7.71 9.71 2.44
C SER A 81 6.21 9.45 2.39
N VAL A 82 5.56 9.44 3.56
CA VAL A 82 4.12 9.18 3.71
C VAL A 82 3.45 10.31 4.49
N SER A 83 2.33 10.80 3.93
CA SER A 83 1.52 11.87 4.51
C SER A 83 0.03 11.61 4.21
N CYS A 84 -0.84 12.14 5.06
CA CYS A 84 -2.28 12.22 4.84
C CYS A 84 -2.70 13.69 4.69
N VAL A 85 -3.89 13.92 4.13
CA VAL A 85 -4.55 15.24 4.09
C VAL A 85 -6.01 15.05 4.46
N HIS A 86 -6.48 15.71 5.52
CA HIS A 86 -7.88 15.70 5.96
C HIS A 86 -8.21 16.95 6.77
N SER A 87 -9.51 17.18 7.00
CA SER A 87 -10.02 18.39 7.67
C SER A 87 -9.69 18.50 9.18
N GLY A 88 -9.01 17.50 9.75
CA GLY A 88 -8.55 17.52 11.15
C GLY A 88 -7.14 18.06 11.32
N MET A 89 -6.45 18.35 10.21
CA MET A 89 -5.12 18.96 10.22
C MET A 89 -5.25 20.48 10.40
N ASP A 90 -4.32 21.07 11.13
CA ASP A 90 -4.20 22.52 11.19
C ASP A 90 -3.86 23.09 9.81
N ALA A 91 -4.43 24.24 9.47
CA ALA A 91 -4.04 24.96 8.26
C ALA A 91 -2.64 25.55 8.48
N GLU A 92 -1.64 25.00 7.80
CA GLU A 92 -0.36 25.69 7.59
C GLU A 92 -0.53 26.92 6.68
#